data_AF-A0AAN6JV56-F1
#
_entry.id   AF-A0AAN6JV56-F1
#
_cell.length_a   1.000
_cell.length_b   1.000
_cell.length_c   1.000
_cell.angle_alpha   90.00
_cell.angle_beta   90.00
_cell.angle_gamma   90.00
#
_symmetry.space_group_name_H-M   'P 1'
#
loop_
_entity.id
_entity.type
_entity.pdbx_description
1 polymer ?
#
loop_
_entity_poly.entity_id
_entity_poly.type
_entity_poly.pdbx_seq_one_letter_code
_entity_poly.pdbx_strand_id
1 'polypeptide(L)'
;MFECLIGWPPFCAEEPHDTYRKIIDWPRHLHFPPDQQLGEDAEHFVRSLVCDAPNRIGRVQGAQELKMHPFFRGVNWESLRKIRAPFEPKLASNVDTQYFPIDEIPQVDHSAQLRAQTEAAMGGDEATLSLPFIGYTYKRFDAFRG
;
A
#
# COMPACT_ATOMS: atom_id res chain seq x y z
N MET A 1 -3.72 -9.22 1.02
CA MET A 1 -4.61 -10.33 1.48
C MET A 1 -3.99 -11.68 1.20
N PHE A 2 -3.79 -12.08 -0.07
CA PHE A 2 -3.11 -13.35 -0.40
C PHE A 2 -1.77 -13.49 0.35
N GLU A 3 -0.88 -12.51 0.19
CA GLU A 3 0.42 -12.51 0.89
C GLU A 3 0.31 -12.52 2.42
N CYS A 4 -0.71 -11.87 2.99
CA CYS A 4 -0.92 -11.91 4.44
C CYS A 4 -1.34 -13.30 4.96
N LEU A 5 -2.03 -14.07 4.13
CA LEU A 5 -2.55 -15.40 4.47
C LEU A 5 -1.58 -16.52 4.10
N ILE A 6 -0.78 -16.32 3.05
CA ILE A 6 0.12 -17.32 2.48
C ILE A 6 1.59 -17.04 2.84
N GLY A 7 1.97 -15.78 3.01
CA GLY A 7 3.34 -15.36 3.33
C GLY A 7 4.18 -14.89 2.13
N TRP A 8 3.65 -15.00 0.91
CA TRP A 8 4.33 -14.50 -0.31
C TRP A 8 3.33 -13.97 -1.36
N PRO A 9 3.78 -13.14 -2.31
CA PRO A 9 2.93 -12.63 -3.38
C PRO A 9 2.37 -13.75 -4.29
N PRO A 10 1.16 -13.60 -4.86
CA PRO A 10 0.55 -14.62 -5.73
C PRO A 10 1.25 -14.78 -7.09
N PHE A 11 2.03 -13.78 -7.53
CA PHE A 11 2.66 -13.76 -8.85
C PHE A 11 4.18 -13.55 -8.77
N CYS A 12 4.87 -14.28 -7.90
CA CYS A 12 6.33 -14.22 -7.82
C CYS A 12 6.99 -14.84 -9.06
N ALA A 13 7.98 -14.15 -9.61
CA ALA A 13 8.92 -14.68 -10.58
C ALA A 13 10.30 -14.05 -10.35
N GLU A 14 11.35 -14.69 -10.85
CA GLU A 14 12.71 -14.16 -10.79
C GLU A 14 12.84 -12.91 -11.65
N GLU A 15 12.27 -12.94 -12.86
CA GLU A 15 12.33 -11.84 -13.82
C GLU A 15 11.04 -10.99 -13.80
N PRO A 16 11.14 -9.65 -13.83
CA PRO A 16 9.97 -8.76 -13.82
C PRO A 16 8.99 -9.03 -14.97
N HIS A 17 9.50 -9.36 -16.16
CA HIS A 17 8.68 -9.66 -17.32
C HIS A 17 7.76 -10.87 -17.09
N ASP A 18 8.22 -11.88 -16.35
CA ASP A 18 7.43 -13.07 -16.09
C ASP A 18 6.36 -12.82 -15.03
N THR A 19 6.65 -11.95 -14.05
CA THR A 19 5.62 -11.41 -13.14
C THR A 19 4.51 -10.73 -13.92
N TYR A 20 4.84 -9.89 -14.93
CA TYR A 20 3.82 -9.24 -15.77
C TYR A 20 2.99 -10.26 -16.56
N ARG A 21 3.62 -11.27 -17.16
CA ARG A 21 2.91 -12.36 -17.86
C ARG A 21 1.93 -13.09 -16.92
N LYS A 22 2.36 -13.42 -15.71
CA LYS A 22 1.54 -14.08 -14.69
C LYS A 22 0.34 -13.23 -14.27
N ILE A 23 0.52 -11.90 -14.14
CA ILE A 23 -0.57 -10.96 -13.84
C ILE A 23 -1.58 -10.87 -14.99
N ILE A 24 -1.11 -10.84 -16.23
CA ILE A 24 -1.99 -10.77 -17.40
C ILE A 24 -2.79 -12.07 -17.55
N ASP A 25 -2.13 -13.22 -17.41
CA ASP A 25 -2.76 -14.55 -17.45
C ASP A 25 -3.11 -15.06 -16.05
N TRP A 26 -3.58 -14.16 -15.18
CA TRP A 26 -3.93 -14.47 -13.79
C TRP A 26 -4.87 -15.69 -13.61
N PRO A 27 -5.87 -15.96 -14.50
CA PRO A 27 -6.77 -17.10 -14.29
C PRO A 27 -6.03 -18.44 -14.28
N ARG A 28 -4.89 -18.51 -15.00
CA ARG A 28 -4.05 -19.71 -15.09
C ARG A 28 -2.91 -19.74 -14.07
N HIS A 29 -2.61 -18.63 -13.41
CA HIS A 29 -1.44 -18.48 -12.55
C HIS A 29 -1.75 -18.17 -11.09
N LEU A 30 -3.02 -17.88 -10.75
CA LEU A 30 -3.46 -17.75 -9.36
C LEU A 30 -3.65 -19.14 -8.74
N HIS A 31 -2.64 -19.59 -8.00
CA HIS A 31 -2.66 -20.88 -7.31
C HIS A 31 -2.58 -20.70 -5.78
N PHE A 32 -3.41 -21.48 -5.08
CA PHE A 32 -3.37 -21.57 -3.63
C PHE A 32 -2.58 -22.83 -3.24
N PRO A 33 -1.56 -22.73 -2.37
CA PRO A 33 -0.75 -23.87 -1.98
C PRO A 33 -1.59 -24.90 -1.21
N PRO A 34 -1.50 -26.21 -1.52
CA PRO A 34 -2.31 -27.24 -0.85
C PRO A 34 -1.91 -27.45 0.62
N ASP A 35 -0.67 -27.09 0.97
CA ASP A 35 -0.09 -27.14 2.31
C ASP A 35 -0.55 -25.98 3.20
N GLN A 36 -1.03 -24.87 2.62
CA GLN A 36 -1.56 -23.72 3.34
C GLN A 36 -3.09 -23.64 3.16
N GLN A 37 -3.82 -24.46 3.93
CA GLN A 37 -5.28 -24.52 3.82
C GLN A 37 -5.93 -23.21 4.29
N LEU A 38 -6.45 -22.45 3.34
CA LEU A 38 -7.30 -21.30 3.61
C LEU A 38 -8.76 -21.76 3.78
N GLY A 39 -9.52 -21.05 4.61
CA GLY A 39 -10.97 -21.22 4.63
C GLY A 39 -11.58 -20.80 3.30
N GLU A 40 -12.68 -21.46 2.90
CA GLU A 40 -13.39 -21.19 1.64
C GLU A 40 -13.73 -19.71 1.46
N ASP A 41 -14.20 -19.05 2.53
CA ASP A 41 -14.52 -17.62 2.52
C ASP A 41 -13.28 -16.74 2.24
N ALA A 42 -12.10 -17.14 2.72
CA ALA A 42 -10.85 -16.40 2.51
C ALA A 42 -10.35 -16.56 1.07
N GLU A 43 -10.37 -17.78 0.54
CA GLU A 43 -10.02 -18.04 -0.86
C GLU A 43 -10.99 -17.30 -1.80
N HIS A 44 -12.29 -17.42 -1.55
CA HIS A 44 -13.33 -16.74 -2.32
C HIS A 44 -13.14 -15.21 -2.30
N PHE A 45 -12.81 -14.63 -1.14
CA PHE A 45 -12.53 -13.20 -1.03
C PHE A 45 -11.33 -12.78 -1.89
N VAL A 46 -10.24 -13.54 -1.85
CA VAL A 46 -9.06 -13.27 -2.68
C VAL A 46 -9.39 -13.39 -4.17
N ARG A 47 -10.11 -14.43 -4.60
CA ARG A 47 -10.54 -14.60 -6.00
C ARG A 47 -11.47 -13.48 -6.48
N SER A 48 -12.30 -12.94 -5.59
CA SER A 48 -13.18 -11.81 -5.89
C SER A 48 -12.44 -10.47 -6.06
N LEU A 49 -11.19 -10.39 -5.56
CA LEU A 49 -10.31 -9.23 -5.74
C LEU A 49 -9.36 -9.42 -6.93
N VAL A 50 -8.73 -10.59 -7.02
CA VAL A 50 -7.80 -10.98 -8.08
C VAL A 50 -8.60 -11.57 -9.22
N CYS A 51 -9.28 -10.68 -9.94
CA CYS A 51 -10.04 -11.00 -11.13
C CYS A 51 -10.11 -9.79 -12.09
N ASP A 52 -10.77 -9.99 -13.22
CA ASP A 52 -11.02 -8.92 -14.19
C ASP A 52 -11.85 -7.80 -13.58
N ALA A 53 -11.58 -6.56 -14.02
CA ALA A 53 -12.21 -5.36 -13.48
C ALA A 53 -13.76 -5.39 -13.45
N PRO A 54 -14.48 -5.95 -14.45
CA PRO A 54 -15.94 -6.00 -14.41
C PRO A 54 -16.53 -6.86 -13.28
N ASN A 55 -15.77 -7.87 -12.84
CA ASN A 55 -16.18 -8.87 -11.85
C ASN A 55 -15.63 -8.57 -10.44
N ARG A 56 -14.75 -7.58 -10.32
CA ARG A 56 -14.05 -7.28 -9.07
C ARG A 56 -15.01 -6.72 -8.02
N ILE A 57 -14.98 -7.32 -6.84
CA ILE A 57 -15.74 -6.83 -5.69
C ILE A 57 -15.33 -5.40 -5.34
N GLY A 58 -16.31 -4.57 -4.99
CA GLY A 58 -16.18 -3.14 -4.75
C GLY A 58 -16.48 -2.25 -5.96
N ARG A 59 -16.87 -2.83 -7.11
CA ARG A 59 -17.14 -2.06 -8.32
C ARG A 59 -18.46 -1.28 -8.28
N VAL A 60 -19.54 -1.83 -7.71
CA VAL A 60 -20.88 -1.22 -7.79
C VAL A 60 -21.19 -0.36 -6.57
N GLN A 61 -20.96 -0.88 -5.36
CA GLN A 61 -21.25 -0.20 -4.08
C GLN A 61 -19.99 0.11 -3.25
N GLY A 62 -18.81 0.07 -3.89
CA GLY A 62 -17.55 0.39 -3.23
C GLY A 62 -17.26 -0.52 -2.04
N ALA A 63 -16.80 0.08 -0.94
CA ALA A 63 -16.42 -0.65 0.26
C ALA A 63 -17.54 -1.51 0.88
N GLN A 64 -18.82 -1.24 0.60
CA GLN A 64 -19.92 -2.00 1.20
C GLN A 64 -19.94 -3.46 0.74
N GLU A 65 -19.61 -3.73 -0.53
CA GLU A 65 -19.52 -5.11 -1.02
C GLU A 65 -18.45 -5.91 -0.27
N LEU A 66 -17.31 -5.27 0.04
CA LEU A 66 -16.24 -5.90 0.81
C LEU A 66 -16.71 -6.17 2.25
N LYS A 67 -17.41 -5.21 2.88
CA LYS A 67 -17.90 -5.35 4.26
C LYS A 67 -18.93 -6.45 4.44
N MET A 68 -19.73 -6.72 3.41
CA MET A 68 -20.76 -7.76 3.39
C MET A 68 -20.21 -9.15 3.06
N HIS A 69 -18.95 -9.24 2.61
CA HIS A 69 -18.35 -10.51 2.23
C HIS A 69 -18.23 -11.46 3.44
N PRO A 70 -18.59 -12.76 3.31
CA PRO A 70 -18.53 -13.74 4.40
C PRO A 70 -17.19 -13.83 5.15
N PHE A 71 -16.08 -13.58 4.46
CA PHE A 71 -14.73 -13.46 5.07
C PHE A 71 -14.68 -12.53 6.29
N PHE A 72 -15.48 -11.46 6.31
CA PHE A 72 -15.53 -10.51 7.43
C PHE A 72 -16.73 -10.73 8.37
N ARG A 73 -17.33 -11.93 8.36
CA ARG A 73 -18.44 -12.26 9.26
C ARG A 73 -18.03 -12.02 10.72
N GLY A 74 -18.86 -11.28 11.45
CA GLY A 74 -18.64 -10.93 12.85
C GLY A 74 -17.82 -9.65 13.07
N VAL A 75 -17.29 -9.02 12.01
CA VAL A 75 -16.63 -7.71 12.13
C VAL A 75 -17.67 -6.61 12.33
N ASN A 76 -17.58 -5.91 13.47
CA ASN A 76 -18.32 -4.67 13.68
C ASN A 76 -17.52 -3.48 13.13
N TRP A 77 -17.93 -2.98 11.97
CA TRP A 77 -17.25 -1.89 11.27
C TRP A 77 -17.35 -0.53 11.97
N GLU A 78 -18.37 -0.30 12.78
CA GLU A 78 -18.57 0.97 13.51
C GLU A 78 -17.63 1.10 14.72
N SER A 79 -17.30 -0.03 15.35
CA SER A 79 -16.43 -0.09 16.52
C SER A 79 -15.01 -0.58 16.21
N LEU A 80 -14.67 -0.83 14.94
CA LEU A 80 -13.38 -1.41 14.52
C LEU A 80 -12.16 -0.63 15.04
N ARG A 81 -12.26 0.70 15.18
CA ARG A 81 -11.16 1.53 15.72
C ARG A 81 -11.10 1.57 17.25
N LYS A 82 -12.08 0.99 17.94
CA LYS A 82 -12.21 0.96 19.40
C LYS A 82 -11.80 -0.39 20.01
N ILE A 83 -11.71 -1.44 19.19
CA ILE A 83 -11.25 -2.74 19.66
C ILE A 83 -9.73 -2.75 19.82
N ARG A 84 -9.23 -3.61 20.72
CA ARG A 84 -7.80 -3.82 20.89
C ARG A 84 -7.20 -4.42 19.63
N ALA A 85 -6.09 -3.87 19.14
CA ALA A 85 -5.39 -4.41 17.99
C ALA A 85 -4.77 -5.78 18.31
N PRO A 86 -4.69 -6.70 17.33
CA PRO A 86 -4.06 -8.00 17.54
C PRO A 86 -2.56 -7.89 17.79
N PHE A 87 -1.93 -6.83 17.29
CA PHE A 87 -0.53 -6.51 17.51
C PHE A 87 -0.39 -5.07 18.00
N GLU A 88 0.29 -4.90 19.13
CA GLU A 88 0.62 -3.60 19.73
C GLU A 88 2.14 -3.43 19.69
N PRO A 89 2.68 -2.51 18.86
CA PRO A 89 4.12 -2.29 18.78
C PRO A 89 4.67 -1.77 20.11
N LYS A 90 5.83 -2.27 20.52
CA LYS A 90 6.52 -1.86 21.75
C LYS A 90 7.62 -0.86 21.41
N LEU A 91 7.34 0.41 21.65
CA LEU A 91 8.29 1.50 21.37
C LEU A 91 9.17 1.75 22.58
N ALA A 92 10.47 1.93 22.35
CA ALA A 92 11.43 2.33 23.37
C ALA A 92 11.40 3.85 23.64
N SER A 93 11.06 4.65 22.62
CA SER A 93 10.96 6.11 22.73
C SER A 93 10.04 6.70 21.64
N ASN A 94 9.81 8.01 21.68
CA ASN A 94 9.05 8.75 20.67
C ASN A 94 9.77 8.91 19.31
N VAL A 95 11.05 8.56 19.23
CA VAL A 95 11.88 8.61 18.02
C VAL A 95 12.37 7.22 17.60
N ASP A 96 11.77 6.16 18.15
CA ASP A 96 12.14 4.79 17.85
C ASP A 96 11.80 4.40 16.41
N THR A 97 12.80 3.90 15.69
CA THR A 97 12.70 3.49 14.27
C THR A 97 12.81 1.98 14.06
N GLN A 98 12.78 1.15 15.12
CA GLN A 98 13.04 -0.30 15.03
C GLN A 98 12.10 -1.07 14.09
N TYR A 99 10.89 -0.56 13.85
CA TYR A 99 9.90 -1.19 12.97
C TYR A 99 10.05 -0.78 11.49
N PHE A 100 11.09 -0.01 11.14
CA PHE A 100 11.40 0.40 9.78
C PHE A 100 12.72 -0.23 9.31
N PRO A 101 12.79 -0.74 8.06
CA PRO A 101 14.01 -1.29 7.51
C PRO A 101 15.00 -0.17 7.17
N ILE A 102 15.97 0.09 8.04
CA ILE A 102 17.00 1.12 7.84
C ILE A 102 18.13 0.67 6.91
N ASP A 103 18.37 -0.63 6.81
CA ASP A 103 19.49 -1.21 6.06
C ASP A 103 19.18 -1.37 4.56
N GLU A 104 17.89 -1.42 4.19
CA GLU A 104 17.45 -1.61 2.80
C GLU A 104 17.40 -0.29 2.00
N ILE A 105 17.48 0.85 2.69
CA ILE A 105 17.38 2.18 2.07
C ILE A 105 18.77 2.82 2.04
N PRO A 106 19.30 3.19 0.84
CA PRO A 106 20.54 3.94 0.75
C PRO A 106 20.44 5.24 1.54
N GLN A 107 21.24 5.37 2.60
CA GLN A 107 21.26 6.56 3.47
C GLN A 107 22.08 7.72 2.88
N VAL A 108 22.34 7.69 1.57
CA VAL A 108 23.19 8.68 0.89
C VAL A 108 22.36 9.89 0.50
N ASP A 109 22.71 11.06 1.04
CA ASP A 109 22.04 12.31 0.69
C ASP A 109 22.55 12.87 -0.66
N HIS A 110 21.71 12.76 -1.68
CA HIS A 110 21.95 13.32 -3.02
C HIS A 110 21.28 14.68 -3.22
N SER A 111 20.65 15.27 -2.20
CA SER A 111 19.80 16.46 -2.36
C SER A 111 20.57 17.70 -2.84
N ALA A 112 21.83 17.86 -2.43
CA ALA A 112 22.68 18.96 -2.89
C ALA A 112 23.07 18.80 -4.37
N GLN A 113 23.40 17.57 -4.79
CA GLN A 113 23.73 17.24 -6.18
C GLN A 113 22.52 17.44 -7.09
N LEU A 114 21.33 16.98 -6.67
CA LEU A 114 20.09 17.16 -7.43
C LEU A 114 19.70 18.64 -7.58
N ARG A 115 19.88 19.44 -6.53
CA ARG A 115 19.64 20.89 -6.58
C ARG A 115 20.56 21.56 -7.59
N ALA A 116 21.86 21.30 -7.51
CA ALA A 116 22.83 21.86 -8.47
C ALA A 116 22.54 21.45 -9.92
N GLN A 117 22.14 20.19 -10.16
CA GLN A 117 21.74 19.72 -11.49
C GLN A 117 20.50 20.46 -12.01
N THR A 118 19.52 20.69 -11.15
CA THR A 118 18.27 21.37 -11.50
C THR A 118 18.52 22.85 -11.81
N GLU A 119 19.33 23.52 -11.00
CA GLU A 119 19.74 24.92 -11.22
C GLU A 119 20.51 25.08 -12.54
N ALA A 120 21.43 24.16 -12.85
CA ALA A 120 22.17 24.16 -14.11
C ALA A 120 21.27 23.93 -15.33
N ALA A 121 20.22 23.10 -15.21
CA ALA A 121 19.29 22.79 -16.30
C ALA A 121 18.26 23.90 -16.56
N MET A 122 17.81 24.59 -15.52
CA MET A 122 16.72 25.59 -15.58
C MET A 122 17.22 27.04 -15.56
N GLY A 123 18.53 27.27 -15.67
CA GLY A 123 19.11 28.61 -15.83
C GLY A 123 19.04 29.50 -14.58
N GLY A 124 18.80 28.93 -13.40
CA GLY A 124 18.81 29.65 -12.12
C GLY A 124 17.63 30.61 -11.87
N ASP A 125 16.57 30.60 -12.68
CA ASP A 125 15.37 31.38 -12.39
C ASP A 125 14.53 30.71 -11.29
N GLU A 126 14.78 31.11 -10.05
CA GLU A 126 14.13 30.60 -8.84
C GLU A 126 12.60 30.63 -8.91
N ALA A 127 12.03 31.64 -9.59
CA ALA A 127 10.58 31.74 -9.78
C ALA A 127 10.04 30.56 -10.57
N THR A 128 10.73 30.13 -11.65
CA THR A 128 10.32 28.99 -12.48
C THR A 128 10.46 27.64 -11.75
N LEU A 129 11.49 27.50 -10.92
CA LEU A 129 11.73 26.30 -10.11
C LEU A 129 10.66 26.10 -9.04
N SER A 130 10.06 27.19 -8.56
CA SER A 130 9.04 27.16 -7.50
C SER A 130 7.62 26.87 -8.01
N LEU A 131 7.34 27.06 -9.31
CA LEU A 131 5.99 26.94 -9.88
C LEU A 131 5.30 25.59 -9.59
N PRO A 132 5.97 24.42 -9.71
CA PRO A 132 5.33 23.13 -9.42
C PRO A 132 4.94 22.95 -7.94
N PHE A 133 5.50 23.77 -7.04
CA PHE A 133 5.31 23.69 -5.60
C PHE A 133 4.36 24.76 -5.06
N ILE A 134 3.81 25.62 -5.91
CA ILE A 134 2.77 26.57 -5.51
C ILE A 134 1.56 25.78 -5.00
N GLY A 135 1.13 26.05 -3.77
CA GLY A 135 0.04 25.32 -3.11
C GLY A 135 0.47 24.05 -2.37
N TYR A 136 1.76 23.71 -2.36
CA TYR A 136 2.30 22.58 -1.59
C TYR A 136 2.19 22.80 -0.08
N THR A 137 2.44 24.04 0.38
CA THR A 137 2.44 24.38 1.80
C THR A 137 1.07 24.15 2.43
N TYR A 138 0.99 23.21 3.36
CA TYR A 138 -0.20 22.89 4.14
C TYR A 138 0.04 23.16 5.64
N LYS A 139 -0.88 23.90 6.27
CA LYS A 139 -0.88 24.14 7.72
C LYS A 139 -2.12 23.47 8.32
N ARG A 140 -1.90 22.41 9.12
CA ARG A 140 -2.98 21.63 9.74
C ARG A 140 -3.83 22.41 10.74
N PHE A 141 -3.21 23.38 11.43
CA PHE A 141 -3.86 24.18 12.45
C PHE A 141 -3.74 25.66 12.11
N ASP A 142 -4.88 26.32 11.91
CA ASP A 142 -4.95 27.78 11.96
C ASP A 142 -4.74 28.20 13.40
N ALA A 143 -3.48 28.33 13.81
CA ALA A 143 -3.16 29.03 15.05
C ALA A 143 -3.63 30.49 14.89
N PHE A 144 -4.75 30.80 15.56
CA PHE A 144 -5.34 32.14 15.76
C PHE A 144 -6.06 32.76 14.55
N ARG A 145 -7.32 32.40 14.35
CA ARG A 145 -8.34 33.40 14.00
C ARG A 145 -8.92 33.92 15.32
N GLY A 146 -8.40 35.06 15.78
CA GLY A 146 -9.06 35.88 16.80
C GLY A 146 -10.32 36.53 16.24
#